data_AF-A0AAU5Y132-F1
#
_entry.id   AF-A0AAU5Y132-F1
#
_cell.length_a   1.000
_cell.length_b   1.000
_cell.length_c   1.000
_cell.angle_alpha   90.00
_cell.angle_beta   90.00
_cell.angle_gamma   90.00
#
_symmetry.space_group_name_H-M   'P 1'
#
loop_
_entity.id
_entity.type
_entity.pdbx_description
1 polymer ?
#
loop_
_entity_poly.entity_id
_entity_poly.type
_entity_poly.pdbx_seq_one_letter_code
_entity_poly.pdbx_strand_id
1 'polypeptide(L)'
;MTEVAGPESVPISDLDLAAEFPQATREQWQELVAGVLRKSGKLPEDFTGAPESKLVTRTYDGIEIQPLYTAEDAPGEPGFPGLPPFVRGSRAEGQVSTGWDVRARFAGDDAREVNRAILADLEGGVTSIWLSVPPASIADALNEVYVDLAPVVLDAGAAYEAAASELLALFDEREIPASEATAVLGADPIGLAARSGSAVDLEPAAALAARVAAKYPKVRTVVADGLPFHEAGGSDAQELGALVAAGVTYLRSLTDAGLDVEAAAGQLEFRLAATADQFSTIAKLRAARRLWARVAEVCGFSSPMRQHAVTSPSMLTRRDPWVNMLRTTVACFGAGVGGADAVTVLPFDAAIGRPDAFSARIARNTHAVLLEESKLAGVVDPAGGSWYVEKLTDDLAHAAWTEFTAIEGAGGLVAELASGALAGRLAETWEKRSKRIATRRDPLTGVSEFPNLAEKSVARTPVESPVDSGLPRHRYAEGFEALRDASDAYLASHGERPKIFLATLGPVAAHTARAGFAANLFQAGGIEAVNPGATDDLPGAFRSSGARIACLCGTDDAYAEQAAEVAAALGAEHVLLAGKGKYDGVDENVFAGCDALDVLNGLHAKLGVTR
;
A
#
# COMPACT_ATOMS: atom_id res chain seq x y z
N MET A 1 -9.79 -57.45 21.60
CA MET A 1 -9.27 -56.50 20.59
C MET A 1 -7.85 -56.20 21.00
N THR A 2 -6.90 -56.74 20.24
CA THR A 2 -5.47 -56.51 20.43
C THR A 2 -5.17 -55.05 20.14
N GLU A 3 -4.62 -54.33 21.12
CA GLU A 3 -4.02 -53.01 20.92
C GLU A 3 -2.83 -53.16 19.96
N VAL A 4 -2.92 -52.53 18.81
CA VAL A 4 -1.78 -52.35 17.92
C VAL A 4 -1.03 -51.13 18.46
N ALA A 5 0.09 -51.39 19.14
CA ALA A 5 1.02 -50.34 19.50
C ALA A 5 1.53 -49.68 18.21
N GLY A 6 1.25 -48.39 18.04
CA GLY A 6 1.90 -47.57 17.03
C GLY A 6 3.41 -47.50 17.30
N PRO A 7 4.23 -47.17 16.29
CA PRO A 7 5.69 -47.10 16.46
C PRO A 7 6.04 -46.14 17.60
N GLU A 8 6.92 -46.60 18.50
CA GLU A 8 7.46 -45.79 19.61
C GLU A 8 8.04 -44.49 19.05
N SER A 9 7.37 -43.37 19.33
CA SER A 9 7.88 -42.05 18.99
C SER A 9 9.09 -41.75 19.88
N VAL A 10 10.25 -41.52 19.27
CA VAL A 10 11.45 -41.03 19.98
C VAL A 10 11.07 -39.73 20.72
N PRO A 11 11.36 -39.60 22.02
CA PRO A 11 11.14 -38.36 22.75
C PRO A 11 11.90 -37.21 22.08
N ILE A 12 11.22 -36.08 21.86
CA ILE A 12 11.79 -34.90 21.18
C ILE A 12 13.04 -34.34 21.90
N SER A 13 13.24 -34.69 23.17
CA SER A 13 14.38 -34.25 23.98
C SER A 13 15.75 -34.73 23.48
N ASP A 14 15.80 -35.74 22.61
CA ASP A 14 17.04 -36.42 22.22
C ASP A 14 17.38 -36.20 20.73
N LEU A 15 16.77 -35.21 20.07
CA LEU A 15 17.02 -34.88 18.66
C LEU A 15 18.13 -33.82 18.53
N ASP A 16 19.35 -34.29 18.24
CA ASP A 16 20.43 -33.43 17.77
C ASP A 16 20.18 -33.07 16.30
N LEU A 17 19.93 -31.79 16.01
CA LEU A 17 19.69 -31.28 14.65
C LEU A 17 20.95 -30.61 14.09
N ALA A 18 21.04 -29.28 14.23
CA ALA A 18 22.20 -28.52 13.77
C ALA A 18 23.50 -28.89 14.51
N ALA A 19 23.38 -29.41 15.74
CA ALA A 19 24.52 -29.83 16.56
C ALA A 19 25.27 -31.05 16.00
N GLU A 20 24.68 -31.80 15.06
CA GLU A 20 25.37 -32.90 14.36
C GLU A 20 26.44 -32.40 13.38
N PHE A 21 26.40 -31.11 13.00
CA PHE A 21 27.33 -30.50 12.07
C PHE A 21 28.29 -29.54 12.80
N PRO A 22 29.47 -29.27 12.23
CA PRO A 22 30.29 -28.15 12.69
C PRO A 22 29.48 -26.86 12.67
N GLN A 23 29.63 -26.04 13.72
CA GLN A 23 28.93 -24.76 13.83
C GLN A 23 29.29 -23.87 12.63
N ALA A 24 28.30 -23.53 11.82
CA ALA A 24 28.47 -22.63 10.69
C ALA A 24 28.79 -21.22 11.20
N THR A 25 29.76 -20.55 10.56
CA THR A 25 30.14 -19.17 10.91
C THR A 25 29.63 -18.16 9.90
N ARG A 26 29.59 -16.88 10.29
CA ARG A 26 29.20 -15.78 9.40
C ARG A 26 30.13 -15.70 8.20
N GLU A 27 31.44 -15.90 8.41
CA GLU A 27 32.47 -15.84 7.38
C GLU A 27 32.24 -16.92 6.31
N GLN A 28 31.93 -18.15 6.73
CA GLN A 28 31.62 -19.25 5.81
C GLN A 28 30.39 -18.92 4.94
N TRP A 29 29.35 -18.33 5.53
CA TRP A 29 28.19 -17.86 4.78
C TRP A 29 28.56 -16.74 3.80
N GLN A 30 29.37 -15.77 4.22
CA GLN A 30 29.84 -14.67 3.37
C GLN A 30 30.65 -15.18 2.16
N GLU A 31 31.48 -16.20 2.33
CA GLU A 31 32.21 -16.84 1.22
C GLU A 31 31.25 -17.42 0.17
N LEU A 32 30.15 -18.05 0.60
CA LEU A 32 29.11 -18.57 -0.30
C LEU A 32 28.39 -17.43 -1.03
N VAL A 33 28.01 -16.37 -0.32
CA VAL A 33 27.40 -15.16 -0.91
C VAL A 33 28.33 -14.56 -1.96
N ALA A 34 29.61 -14.39 -1.63
CA ALA A 34 30.61 -13.86 -2.56
C ALA A 34 30.75 -14.76 -3.79
N GLY A 35 30.76 -16.08 -3.62
CA GLY A 35 30.81 -17.04 -4.72
C GLY A 35 29.63 -16.88 -5.69
N VAL A 36 28.41 -16.69 -5.19
CA VAL A 36 27.21 -16.48 -6.02
C VAL A 36 27.24 -15.10 -6.71
N LEU A 37 27.62 -14.05 -5.99
CA LEU A 37 27.66 -12.71 -6.56
C LEU A 37 28.75 -12.54 -7.62
N ARG A 38 29.92 -13.18 -7.46
CA ARG A 38 30.97 -13.21 -8.49
C ARG A 38 30.51 -13.93 -9.75
N LYS A 39 29.85 -15.09 -9.62
CA LYS A 39 29.29 -15.83 -10.76
C LYS A 39 28.25 -15.03 -11.54
N SER A 40 27.52 -14.13 -10.86
CA SER A 40 26.54 -13.24 -11.49
C SER A 40 27.10 -11.88 -11.90
N GLY A 41 28.42 -11.64 -11.77
CA GLY A 41 29.08 -10.38 -12.11
C GLY A 41 28.69 -9.20 -11.21
N LYS A 42 28.02 -9.45 -10.07
CA LYS A 42 27.54 -8.42 -9.15
C LYS A 42 28.53 -8.07 -8.03
N LEU A 43 29.63 -8.83 -7.92
CA LEU A 43 30.72 -8.56 -7.00
C LEU A 43 32.05 -8.47 -7.77
N PRO A 44 32.70 -7.29 -7.82
CA PRO A 44 34.02 -7.13 -8.40
C PRO A 44 35.07 -8.05 -7.72
N GLU A 45 36.09 -8.47 -8.47
CA GLU A 45 37.16 -9.34 -7.93
C GLU A 45 37.96 -8.65 -6.80
N ASP A 46 38.10 -7.34 -6.87
CA ASP A 46 38.81 -6.47 -5.92
C ASP A 46 37.89 -5.88 -4.83
N PHE A 47 36.65 -6.37 -4.71
CA PHE A 47 35.71 -5.86 -3.73
C PHE A 47 36.20 -6.09 -2.29
N THR A 48 36.24 -5.02 -1.50
CA THR A 48 36.56 -5.05 -0.07
C THR A 48 35.29 -4.77 0.75
N GLY A 49 35.09 -5.54 1.82
CA GLY A 49 33.92 -5.45 2.71
C GLY A 49 33.02 -6.67 2.67
N ALA A 50 31.90 -6.59 3.38
CA ALA A 50 30.93 -7.68 3.49
C ALA A 50 30.20 -7.89 2.14
N PRO A 51 30.28 -9.08 1.50
CA PRO A 51 29.72 -9.30 0.17
C PRO A 51 28.19 -9.10 0.11
N GLU A 52 27.50 -9.41 1.20
CA GLU A 52 26.06 -9.22 1.38
C GLU A 52 25.62 -7.75 1.36
N SER A 53 26.54 -6.79 1.54
CA SER A 53 26.24 -5.35 1.39
C SER A 53 25.69 -4.99 -0.01
N LYS A 54 25.99 -5.80 -1.03
CA LYS A 54 25.42 -5.65 -2.40
C LYS A 54 23.98 -6.10 -2.54
N LEU A 55 23.47 -6.83 -1.55
CA LEU A 55 22.10 -7.33 -1.50
C LEU A 55 21.20 -6.47 -0.61
N VAL A 56 21.77 -5.49 0.10
CA VAL A 56 21.02 -4.56 0.95
C VAL A 56 20.07 -3.74 0.10
N THR A 57 18.81 -3.72 0.51
CA THR A 57 17.81 -2.81 -0.05
C THR A 57 17.53 -1.69 0.94
N ARG A 58 17.03 -0.55 0.45
CA ARG A 58 16.76 0.61 1.29
C ARG A 58 15.32 1.07 1.08
N THR A 59 14.61 1.29 2.20
CA THR A 59 13.26 1.85 2.20
C THR A 59 13.30 3.34 1.86
N TYR A 60 12.12 3.95 1.70
CA TYR A 60 12.01 5.39 1.50
C TYR A 60 12.40 6.21 2.75
N ASP A 61 12.29 5.58 3.92
CA ASP A 61 12.70 6.13 5.23
C ASP A 61 14.21 6.05 5.47
N GLY A 62 14.97 5.49 4.52
CA GLY A 62 16.40 5.29 4.68
C GLY A 62 16.80 4.05 5.48
N ILE A 63 15.84 3.20 5.87
CA ILE A 63 16.09 1.96 6.62
C ILE A 63 16.74 0.93 5.69
N GLU A 64 17.84 0.33 6.13
CA GLU A 64 18.53 -0.72 5.40
C GLU A 64 17.95 -2.09 5.74
N ILE A 65 17.46 -2.79 4.73
CA ILE A 65 16.96 -4.16 4.86
C ILE A 65 18.09 -5.12 4.48
N GLN A 66 18.58 -5.83 5.48
CA GLN A 66 19.64 -6.83 5.33
C GLN A 66 19.08 -8.12 4.71
N PRO A 67 19.87 -8.85 3.90
CA PRO A 67 19.45 -10.12 3.32
C PRO A 67 19.35 -11.25 4.35
N LEU A 68 19.95 -11.08 5.54
CA LEU A 68 19.93 -12.03 6.64
C LEU A 68 19.97 -11.29 7.97
N TYR A 69 18.99 -11.58 8.82
CA TYR A 69 18.95 -11.16 10.22
C TYR A 69 19.23 -12.35 11.14
N THR A 70 19.89 -12.12 12.27
CA THR A 70 20.19 -13.13 13.30
C THR A 70 19.83 -12.61 14.69
N ALA A 71 20.06 -13.43 15.72
CA ALA A 71 19.84 -13.03 17.11
C ALA A 71 20.67 -11.80 17.53
N GLU A 72 21.77 -11.50 16.82
CA GLU A 72 22.61 -10.31 17.07
C GLU A 72 21.91 -9.00 16.66
N ASP A 73 20.92 -9.08 15.76
CA ASP A 73 20.18 -7.91 15.27
C ASP A 73 18.94 -7.58 16.12
N ALA A 74 18.58 -8.44 17.09
CA ALA A 74 17.36 -8.24 17.87
C ALA A 74 17.52 -7.06 18.87
N PRO A 75 16.64 -6.04 18.83
CA PRO A 75 16.77 -4.82 19.64
C PRO A 75 16.43 -5.01 21.13
N GLY A 76 16.19 -6.24 21.59
CA GLY A 76 15.76 -6.60 22.95
C GLY A 76 14.42 -7.34 22.99
N GLU A 77 13.88 -7.57 24.19
CA GLU A 77 12.58 -8.24 24.35
C GLU A 77 11.41 -7.27 24.11
N PRO A 78 10.46 -7.58 23.19
CA PRO A 78 9.34 -6.69 22.84
C PRO A 78 8.21 -6.64 23.89
N GLY A 79 8.37 -7.32 25.03
CA GLY A 79 7.38 -7.42 26.09
C GLY A 79 6.24 -8.40 25.81
N PHE A 80 5.13 -8.24 26.54
CA PHE A 80 3.94 -9.10 26.45
C PHE A 80 2.76 -8.35 25.83
N PRO A 81 1.85 -9.04 25.11
CA PRO A 81 0.63 -8.42 24.61
C PRO A 81 -0.22 -7.89 25.77
N GLY A 82 -0.91 -6.76 25.56
CA GLY A 82 -1.76 -6.12 26.57
C GLY A 82 -1.01 -5.32 27.64
N LEU A 83 0.32 -5.25 27.58
CA LEU A 83 1.14 -4.44 28.49
C LEU A 83 2.00 -3.44 27.70
N PRO A 84 2.29 -2.25 28.24
CA PRO A 84 3.25 -1.32 27.64
C PRO A 84 4.59 -2.01 27.36
N PRO A 85 5.24 -1.77 26.19
CA PRO A 85 4.93 -0.76 25.17
C PRO A 85 3.90 -1.20 24.11
N PHE A 86 3.09 -2.24 24.38
CA PHE A 86 2.01 -2.75 23.53
C PHE A 86 2.46 -3.22 22.13
N VAL A 87 3.76 -3.40 21.89
CA VAL A 87 4.33 -3.82 20.60
C VAL A 87 3.65 -5.09 20.10
N ARG A 88 3.47 -6.09 20.98
CA ARG A 88 2.84 -7.38 20.67
C ARG A 88 1.31 -7.35 20.60
N GLY A 89 0.69 -6.18 20.77
CA GLY A 89 -0.76 -6.00 20.70
C GLY A 89 -1.35 -5.32 21.92
N SER A 90 -2.49 -4.68 21.69
CA SER A 90 -3.21 -3.86 22.68
C SER A 90 -3.93 -4.66 23.77
N ARG A 91 -4.18 -5.96 23.57
CA ARG A 91 -4.92 -6.84 24.48
C ARG A 91 -4.11 -8.10 24.78
N ALA A 92 -4.18 -8.60 26.00
CA ALA A 92 -3.42 -9.79 26.43
C ALA A 92 -3.79 -11.05 25.64
N GLU A 93 -5.09 -11.26 25.40
CA GLU A 93 -5.64 -12.34 24.56
C GLU A 93 -5.57 -12.06 23.06
N GLY A 94 -5.11 -10.86 22.68
CA GLY A 94 -5.12 -10.37 21.31
C GLY A 94 -6.52 -10.48 20.69
N GLN A 95 -6.57 -11.10 19.51
CA GLN A 95 -7.79 -11.32 18.73
C GLN A 95 -8.08 -12.82 18.52
N VAL A 96 -7.56 -13.69 19.40
CA VAL A 96 -7.55 -15.15 19.17
C VAL A 96 -8.94 -15.77 19.13
N SER A 97 -9.84 -15.27 19.97
CA SER A 97 -11.19 -15.83 20.10
C SER A 97 -12.17 -15.30 19.06
N THR A 98 -12.00 -14.06 18.61
CA THR A 98 -13.03 -13.34 17.83
C THR A 98 -12.54 -12.85 16.47
N GLY A 99 -11.24 -12.90 16.19
CA GLY A 99 -10.66 -12.22 15.04
C GLY A 99 -10.61 -10.70 15.23
N TRP A 100 -10.08 -9.99 14.23
CA TRP A 100 -10.16 -8.54 14.19
C TRP A 100 -11.55 -8.08 13.73
N ASP A 101 -11.88 -6.83 14.00
CA ASP A 101 -13.10 -6.19 13.48
C ASP A 101 -13.02 -6.09 11.95
N VAL A 102 -13.88 -6.85 11.26
CA VAL A 102 -14.09 -6.79 9.81
C VAL A 102 -14.95 -5.57 9.51
N ARG A 103 -14.29 -4.45 9.20
CA ARG A 103 -14.94 -3.17 8.96
C ARG A 103 -15.08 -2.92 7.47
N ALA A 104 -16.31 -2.88 6.96
CA ALA A 104 -16.57 -2.57 5.55
C ALA A 104 -16.93 -1.09 5.34
N ARG A 105 -16.49 -0.52 4.22
CA ARG A 105 -16.78 0.87 3.85
C ARG A 105 -18.02 0.94 2.98
N PHE A 106 -18.97 1.78 3.37
CA PHE A 106 -20.20 2.05 2.63
C PHE A 106 -20.30 3.54 2.34
N ALA A 107 -20.48 3.88 1.07
CA ALA A 107 -20.59 5.26 0.64
C ALA A 107 -21.55 5.41 -0.54
N GLY A 108 -22.33 6.49 -0.55
CA GLY A 108 -23.25 6.81 -1.64
C GLY A 108 -24.35 7.78 -1.25
N ASP A 109 -25.02 8.33 -2.26
CA ASP A 109 -26.08 9.33 -2.07
C ASP A 109 -27.47 8.70 -1.90
N ASP A 110 -27.68 7.47 -2.38
CA ASP A 110 -28.93 6.72 -2.19
C ASP A 110 -28.84 5.89 -0.91
N ALA A 111 -29.47 6.40 0.16
CA ALA A 111 -29.51 5.76 1.46
C ALA A 111 -30.09 4.33 1.42
N ARG A 112 -31.04 4.05 0.52
CA ARG A 112 -31.65 2.71 0.41
C ARG A 112 -30.70 1.73 -0.27
N GLU A 113 -29.94 2.19 -1.26
CA GLU A 113 -28.90 1.37 -1.88
C GLU A 113 -27.80 1.04 -0.86
N VAL A 114 -27.36 2.05 -0.11
CA VAL A 114 -26.36 1.90 0.96
C VAL A 114 -26.87 0.94 2.04
N ASN A 115 -28.11 1.09 2.49
CA ASN A 115 -28.73 0.21 3.49
C ASN A 115 -28.76 -1.26 3.05
N ARG A 116 -29.21 -1.54 1.82
CA ARG A 116 -29.19 -2.90 1.28
C ARG A 116 -27.78 -3.50 1.23
N ALA A 117 -26.79 -2.69 0.88
CA ALA A 117 -25.39 -3.13 0.87
C ALA A 117 -24.90 -3.45 2.29
N ILE A 118 -25.22 -2.60 3.27
CA ILE A 118 -24.86 -2.82 4.69
C ILE A 118 -25.45 -4.14 5.19
N LEU A 119 -26.77 -4.35 5.03
CA LEU A 119 -27.43 -5.56 5.52
C LEU A 119 -26.84 -6.83 4.87
N ALA A 120 -26.61 -6.79 3.55
CA ALA A 120 -26.03 -7.93 2.83
C ALA A 120 -24.60 -8.27 3.27
N ASP A 121 -23.80 -7.27 3.64
CA ASP A 121 -22.42 -7.47 4.08
C ASP A 121 -22.36 -7.89 5.56
N LEU A 122 -23.23 -7.38 6.43
CA LEU A 122 -23.37 -7.84 7.82
C LEU A 122 -23.79 -9.32 7.87
N GLU A 123 -24.77 -9.73 7.07
CA GLU A 123 -25.14 -11.15 6.89
C GLU A 123 -23.98 -11.99 6.32
N GLY A 124 -23.05 -11.33 5.64
CA GLY A 124 -21.85 -11.92 5.03
C GLY A 124 -20.61 -11.95 5.91
N GLY A 125 -20.71 -11.62 7.21
CA GLY A 125 -19.62 -11.70 8.17
C GLY A 125 -18.89 -10.38 8.46
N VAL A 126 -19.36 -9.25 7.93
CA VAL A 126 -18.88 -7.93 8.36
C VAL A 126 -19.35 -7.65 9.80
N THR A 127 -18.48 -7.07 10.63
CA THR A 127 -18.75 -6.82 12.05
C THR A 127 -18.92 -5.35 12.40
N SER A 128 -18.46 -4.42 11.54
CA SER A 128 -18.69 -3.00 11.73
C SER A 128 -18.78 -2.23 10.41
N ILE A 129 -19.35 -1.03 10.50
CA ILE A 129 -19.72 -0.19 9.35
C ILE A 129 -18.86 1.05 9.36
N TRP A 130 -18.16 1.33 8.26
CA TRP A 130 -17.54 2.62 8.01
C TRP A 130 -18.37 3.40 6.98
N LEU A 131 -19.12 4.40 7.44
CA LEU A 131 -20.21 5.02 6.70
C LEU A 131 -19.86 6.43 6.23
N SER A 132 -20.02 6.67 4.92
CA SER A 132 -19.88 7.98 4.29
C SER A 132 -21.11 8.30 3.44
N VAL A 133 -22.11 8.91 4.07
CA VAL A 133 -23.36 9.37 3.46
C VAL A 133 -23.68 10.78 3.96
N PRO A 134 -24.55 11.55 3.26
CA PRO A 134 -25.04 12.81 3.80
C PRO A 134 -25.64 12.62 5.21
N PRO A 135 -25.43 13.54 6.18
CA PRO A 135 -25.91 13.38 7.55
C PRO A 135 -27.39 13.01 7.64
N ALA A 136 -28.24 13.71 6.88
CA ALA A 136 -29.69 13.48 6.85
C ALA A 136 -30.09 12.08 6.32
N SER A 137 -29.16 11.33 5.73
CA SER A 137 -29.37 9.99 5.19
C SER A 137 -28.91 8.88 6.15
N ILE A 138 -28.32 9.21 7.31
CA ILE A 138 -27.75 8.22 8.25
C ILE A 138 -28.83 7.28 8.78
N ALA A 139 -29.98 7.81 9.22
CA ALA A 139 -31.07 6.99 9.76
C ALA A 139 -31.60 5.98 8.72
N ASP A 140 -31.81 6.44 7.49
CA ASP A 140 -32.26 5.60 6.37
C ASP A 140 -31.19 4.56 5.97
N ALA A 141 -29.91 4.96 5.92
CA ALA A 141 -28.80 4.06 5.61
C ALA A 141 -28.65 2.95 6.66
N LEU A 142 -28.99 3.24 7.92
CA LEU A 142 -28.92 2.32 9.06
C LEU A 142 -30.28 1.70 9.42
N ASN A 143 -31.29 1.81 8.56
CA ASN A 143 -32.59 1.17 8.77
C ASN A 143 -32.41 -0.35 8.97
N GLU A 144 -33.08 -0.93 9.97
CA GLU A 144 -32.95 -2.37 10.31
C GLU A 144 -31.55 -2.86 10.73
N VAL A 145 -30.57 -1.96 10.87
CA VAL A 145 -29.24 -2.29 11.40
C VAL A 145 -29.24 -2.24 12.92
N TYR A 146 -28.83 -3.32 13.59
CA TYR A 146 -28.58 -3.34 15.03
C TYR A 146 -27.25 -2.66 15.35
N VAL A 147 -27.27 -1.34 15.54
CA VAL A 147 -26.08 -0.48 15.71
C VAL A 147 -25.32 -0.70 17.03
N ASP A 148 -25.92 -1.40 17.97
CA ASP A 148 -25.33 -1.90 19.21
C ASP A 148 -24.54 -3.21 19.01
N LEU A 149 -24.86 -3.98 17.97
CA LEU A 149 -24.14 -5.19 17.55
C LEU A 149 -23.13 -4.93 16.43
N ALA A 150 -23.44 -3.99 15.53
CA ALA A 150 -22.62 -3.57 14.40
C ALA A 150 -22.23 -2.09 14.58
N PRO A 151 -21.11 -1.80 15.28
CA PRO A 151 -20.67 -0.43 15.54
C PRO A 151 -20.49 0.38 14.25
N VAL A 152 -20.83 1.66 14.33
CA VAL A 152 -20.72 2.60 13.20
C VAL A 152 -19.55 3.55 13.39
N VAL A 153 -18.74 3.68 12.34
CA VAL A 153 -17.67 4.66 12.20
C VAL A 153 -18.06 5.64 11.10
N LEU A 154 -18.20 6.91 11.43
CA LEU A 154 -18.60 7.94 10.47
C LEU A 154 -17.40 8.49 9.68
N ASP A 155 -17.64 8.83 8.42
CA ASP A 155 -16.73 9.56 7.52
C ASP A 155 -17.53 10.61 6.76
N ALA A 156 -17.75 11.74 7.44
CA ALA A 156 -18.60 12.83 6.98
C ALA A 156 -17.81 14.09 6.59
N GLY A 157 -16.47 14.03 6.61
CA GLY A 157 -15.61 15.19 6.32
C GLY A 157 -16.01 16.41 7.16
N ALA A 158 -16.18 17.56 6.52
CA ALA A 158 -16.60 18.81 7.18
C ALA A 158 -17.96 18.75 7.90
N ALA A 159 -18.80 17.75 7.60
CA ALA A 159 -20.12 17.59 8.21
C ALA A 159 -20.11 16.66 9.44
N TYR A 160 -18.94 16.40 10.05
CA TYR A 160 -18.80 15.47 11.18
C TYR A 160 -19.72 15.80 12.37
N GLU A 161 -19.96 17.08 12.70
CA GLU A 161 -20.86 17.45 13.81
C GLU A 161 -22.32 17.10 13.54
N ALA A 162 -22.76 17.37 12.31
CA ALA A 162 -24.11 17.04 11.88
C ALA A 162 -24.30 15.52 11.84
N ALA A 163 -23.35 14.79 11.25
CA ALA A 163 -23.39 13.33 11.19
C ALA A 163 -23.37 12.68 12.58
N ALA A 164 -22.54 13.21 13.50
CA ALA A 164 -22.51 12.77 14.89
C ALA A 164 -23.85 13.00 15.59
N SER A 165 -24.47 14.16 15.37
CA SER A 165 -25.77 14.49 15.97
C SER A 165 -26.87 13.53 15.49
N GLU A 166 -26.89 13.20 14.20
CA GLU A 166 -27.84 12.24 13.61
C GLU A 166 -27.64 10.82 14.17
N LEU A 167 -26.40 10.33 14.29
CA LEU A 167 -26.15 9.01 14.87
C LEU A 167 -26.50 8.94 16.36
N LEU A 168 -26.21 10.00 17.13
CA LEU A 168 -26.57 10.05 18.55
C LEU A 168 -28.10 10.15 18.74
N ALA A 169 -28.80 10.89 17.87
CA ALA A 169 -30.26 10.94 17.87
C ALA A 169 -30.84 9.57 17.54
N LEU A 170 -30.23 8.82 16.62
CA LEU A 170 -30.61 7.44 16.32
C LEU A 170 -30.45 6.50 17.52
N PHE A 171 -29.40 6.66 18.32
CA PHE A 171 -29.26 5.91 19.57
C PHE A 171 -30.37 6.23 20.56
N ASP A 172 -30.70 7.51 20.74
CA ASP A 172 -31.79 7.93 21.64
C ASP A 172 -33.16 7.42 21.12
N GLU A 173 -33.42 7.49 19.79
CA GLU A 173 -34.66 6.99 19.15
C GLU A 173 -34.83 5.47 19.32
N ARG A 174 -33.73 4.71 19.16
CA ARG A 174 -33.73 3.25 19.29
C ARG A 174 -33.51 2.78 20.72
N GLU A 175 -33.53 3.69 21.68
CA GLU A 175 -33.36 3.42 23.12
C GLU A 175 -32.08 2.65 23.45
N ILE A 176 -30.99 2.86 22.68
CA ILE A 176 -29.70 2.23 22.92
C ILE A 176 -29.09 2.80 24.21
N PRO A 177 -28.83 1.97 25.24
CA PRO A 177 -28.24 2.48 26.48
C PRO A 177 -26.90 3.13 26.23
N ALA A 178 -26.66 4.30 26.83
CA ALA A 178 -25.43 5.05 26.61
C ALA A 178 -24.15 4.28 27.01
N SER A 179 -24.28 3.36 27.98
CA SER A 179 -23.21 2.44 28.42
C SER A 179 -22.92 1.30 27.42
N GLU A 180 -23.79 1.07 26.45
CA GLU A 180 -23.69 0.01 25.44
C GLU A 180 -23.40 0.55 24.05
N ALA A 181 -23.83 1.78 23.75
CA ALA A 181 -23.54 2.47 22.50
C ALA A 181 -22.04 2.49 22.18
N THR A 182 -21.68 1.92 21.03
CA THR A 182 -20.29 1.84 20.54
C THR A 182 -20.23 2.42 19.13
N ALA A 183 -19.43 3.47 18.94
CA ALA A 183 -19.27 4.14 17.65
C ALA A 183 -17.98 4.95 17.61
N VAL A 184 -17.59 5.37 16.41
CA VAL A 184 -16.56 6.38 16.19
C VAL A 184 -17.16 7.50 15.35
N LEU A 185 -17.30 8.69 15.93
CA LEU A 185 -18.03 9.80 15.28
C LEU A 185 -17.25 10.51 14.17
N GLY A 186 -15.96 10.19 14.00
CA GLY A 186 -15.21 10.51 12.79
C GLY A 186 -14.78 11.98 12.64
N ALA A 187 -14.74 12.76 13.72
CA ALA A 187 -14.21 14.12 13.63
C ALA A 187 -12.70 14.09 13.35
N ASP A 188 -12.25 14.74 12.28
CA ASP A 188 -10.84 14.86 11.92
C ASP A 188 -10.56 16.20 11.19
N PRO A 189 -10.62 17.35 11.90
CA PRO A 189 -10.34 18.65 11.28
C PRO A 189 -8.91 18.77 10.74
N ILE A 190 -7.93 18.03 11.27
CA ILE A 190 -6.56 18.00 10.76
C ILE A 190 -6.51 17.26 9.42
N GLY A 191 -7.07 16.06 9.32
CA GLY A 191 -7.15 15.32 8.07
C GLY A 191 -7.98 16.04 7.01
N LEU A 192 -9.06 16.72 7.41
CA LEU A 192 -9.85 17.59 6.53
C LEU A 192 -9.00 18.73 5.96
N ALA A 193 -8.24 19.42 6.80
CA ALA A 193 -7.32 20.48 6.36
C ALA A 193 -6.20 19.91 5.46
N ALA A 194 -5.66 18.75 5.80
CA ALA A 194 -4.65 18.09 4.99
C ALA A 194 -5.18 17.74 3.59
N ARG A 195 -6.44 17.35 3.45
CA ARG A 195 -7.07 17.04 2.16
C ARG A 195 -7.52 18.28 1.41
N SER A 196 -8.15 19.24 2.07
CA SER A 196 -8.77 20.39 1.40
C SER A 196 -7.86 21.62 1.30
N GLY A 197 -6.82 21.73 2.12
CA GLY A 197 -6.04 22.95 2.31
C GLY A 197 -6.75 24.03 3.14
N SER A 198 -7.88 23.69 3.78
CA SER A 198 -8.58 24.60 4.68
C SER A 198 -7.76 24.90 5.94
N ALA A 199 -8.11 25.99 6.64
CA ALA A 199 -7.59 26.20 7.99
C ALA A 199 -8.09 25.09 8.93
N VAL A 200 -7.26 24.75 9.92
CA VAL A 200 -7.63 23.80 10.98
C VAL A 200 -8.41 24.56 12.05
N ASP A 201 -9.61 24.06 12.36
CA ASP A 201 -10.39 24.47 13.53
C ASP A 201 -10.68 23.23 14.41
N LEU A 202 -10.07 23.20 15.60
CA LEU A 202 -10.16 22.08 16.54
C LEU A 202 -11.32 22.24 17.53
N GLU A 203 -11.86 23.46 17.70
CA GLU A 203 -12.82 23.76 18.75
C GLU A 203 -14.10 22.93 18.63
N PRO A 204 -14.73 22.76 17.45
CA PRO A 204 -15.97 22.00 17.36
C PRO A 204 -15.76 20.50 17.63
N ALA A 205 -14.63 19.95 17.20
CA ALA A 205 -14.26 18.56 17.50
C ALA A 205 -14.02 18.36 19.02
N ALA A 206 -13.38 19.32 19.68
CA ALA A 206 -13.15 19.27 21.12
C ALA A 206 -14.44 19.43 21.93
N ALA A 207 -15.32 20.34 21.52
CA ALA A 207 -16.65 20.51 22.11
C ALA A 207 -17.50 19.24 21.96
N LEU A 208 -17.47 18.60 20.78
CA LEU A 208 -18.13 17.32 20.55
C LEU A 208 -17.62 16.23 21.51
N ALA A 209 -16.29 16.09 21.64
CA ALA A 209 -15.65 15.14 22.54
C ALA A 209 -16.05 15.35 24.00
N ALA A 210 -16.03 16.59 24.50
CA ALA A 210 -16.43 16.91 25.88
C ALA A 210 -17.89 16.56 26.17
N ARG A 211 -18.80 16.83 25.22
CA ARG A 211 -20.22 16.46 25.37
C ARG A 211 -20.42 14.94 25.37
N VAL A 212 -19.73 14.23 24.47
CA VAL A 212 -19.94 12.78 24.26
C VAL A 212 -19.29 11.96 25.38
N ALA A 213 -18.06 12.29 25.78
CA ALA A 213 -17.32 11.55 26.81
C ALA A 213 -18.08 11.48 28.16
N ALA A 214 -18.87 12.51 28.49
CA ALA A 214 -19.66 12.54 29.71
C ALA A 214 -20.87 11.60 29.70
N LYS A 215 -21.43 11.26 28.53
CA LYS A 215 -22.64 10.43 28.38
C LYS A 215 -22.33 9.01 27.88
N TYR A 216 -21.41 8.87 26.94
CA TYR A 216 -21.17 7.65 26.17
C TYR A 216 -19.73 7.12 26.37
N PRO A 217 -19.47 6.27 27.38
CA PRO A 217 -18.10 5.84 27.74
C PRO A 217 -17.40 4.97 26.68
N LYS A 218 -18.14 4.40 25.72
CA LYS A 218 -17.61 3.54 24.66
C LYS A 218 -17.60 4.18 23.26
N VAL A 219 -18.09 5.42 23.15
CA VAL A 219 -18.08 6.17 21.89
C VAL A 219 -16.80 7.00 21.81
N ARG A 220 -16.12 6.89 20.67
CA ARG A 220 -14.96 7.71 20.30
C ARG A 220 -15.44 8.84 19.40
N THR A 221 -14.80 10.00 19.49
CA THR A 221 -15.22 11.18 18.72
C THR A 221 -14.27 11.55 17.60
N VAL A 222 -12.98 11.24 17.75
CA VAL A 222 -11.93 11.75 16.87
C VAL A 222 -11.18 10.61 16.20
N VAL A 223 -10.88 10.80 14.90
CA VAL A 223 -9.98 9.92 14.16
C VAL A 223 -8.71 10.69 13.84
N ALA A 224 -7.55 10.20 14.28
CA ALA A 224 -6.27 10.64 13.73
C ALA A 224 -6.01 9.81 12.47
N ASP A 225 -6.21 10.40 11.29
CA ASP A 225 -6.09 9.69 10.01
C ASP A 225 -4.70 9.87 9.38
N GLY A 226 -3.97 8.76 9.20
CA GLY A 226 -2.69 8.71 8.51
C GLY A 226 -2.80 8.68 6.97
N LEU A 227 -3.98 8.33 6.44
CA LEU A 227 -4.19 8.18 5.00
C LEU A 227 -3.85 9.43 4.17
N PRO A 228 -4.20 10.68 4.58
CA PRO A 228 -3.82 11.86 3.80
C PRO A 228 -2.32 11.96 3.53
N PHE A 229 -1.48 11.59 4.50
CA PHE A 229 -0.02 11.68 4.37
C PHE A 229 0.56 10.52 3.55
N HIS A 230 0.00 9.32 3.70
CA HIS A 230 0.34 8.15 2.88
C HIS A 230 -0.04 8.39 1.39
N GLU A 231 -1.25 8.87 1.13
CA GLU A 231 -1.75 9.14 -0.21
C GLU A 231 -0.98 10.28 -0.91
N ALA A 232 -0.41 11.21 -0.15
CA ALA A 232 0.50 12.24 -0.65
C ALA A 232 1.89 11.73 -1.06
N GLY A 233 2.10 10.41 -0.99
CA GLY A 233 3.36 9.75 -1.36
C GLY A 233 4.32 9.57 -0.19
N GLY A 234 3.87 9.81 1.05
CA GLY A 234 4.65 9.62 2.26
C GLY A 234 5.23 8.22 2.42
N SER A 235 6.32 8.13 3.15
CA SER A 235 6.88 6.87 3.61
C SER A 235 6.19 6.38 4.90
N ASP A 236 6.47 5.15 5.33
CA ASP A 236 5.84 4.59 6.53
C ASP A 236 6.19 5.40 7.79
N ALA A 237 7.42 5.92 7.91
CA ALA A 237 7.81 6.77 9.03
C ALA A 237 7.13 8.15 8.96
N GLN A 238 6.92 8.70 7.76
CA GLN A 238 6.22 9.98 7.58
C GLN A 238 4.75 9.88 7.96
N GLU A 239 4.07 8.81 7.55
CA GLU A 239 2.70 8.51 7.98
C GLU A 239 2.63 8.39 9.51
N LEU A 240 3.49 7.58 10.12
CA LEU A 240 3.52 7.41 11.58
C LEU A 240 3.83 8.70 12.34
N GLY A 241 4.80 9.48 11.87
CA GLY A 241 5.19 10.74 12.49
C GLY A 241 4.04 11.75 12.50
N ALA A 242 3.38 11.94 11.36
CA ALA A 242 2.23 12.82 11.24
C ALA A 242 1.01 12.30 12.02
N LEU A 243 0.76 10.98 12.00
CA LEU A 243 -0.32 10.34 12.75
C LEU A 243 -0.18 10.57 14.26
N VAL A 244 1.03 10.37 14.82
CA VAL A 244 1.29 10.59 16.24
C VAL A 244 1.22 12.09 16.57
N ALA A 245 1.71 12.97 15.70
CA ALA A 245 1.58 14.42 15.86
C ALA A 245 0.12 14.88 15.87
N ALA A 246 -0.74 14.29 15.01
CA ALA A 246 -2.19 14.54 15.03
C ALA A 246 -2.79 14.09 16.37
N GLY A 247 -2.46 12.88 16.84
CA GLY A 247 -2.91 12.37 18.13
C GLY A 247 -2.52 13.28 19.30
N VAL A 248 -1.29 13.77 19.35
CA VAL A 248 -0.81 14.71 20.38
C VAL A 248 -1.50 16.06 20.28
N THR A 249 -1.73 16.57 19.06
CA THR A 249 -2.48 17.82 18.84
C THR A 249 -3.92 17.69 19.36
N TYR A 250 -4.58 16.57 19.08
CA TYR A 250 -5.90 16.29 19.61
C TYR A 250 -5.89 16.14 21.13
N LEU A 251 -4.93 15.40 21.71
CA LEU A 251 -4.82 15.30 23.17
C LEU A 251 -4.80 16.69 23.83
N ARG A 252 -3.95 17.60 23.35
CA ARG A 252 -3.88 18.99 23.86
C ARG A 252 -5.24 19.69 23.76
N SER A 253 -5.85 19.67 22.58
CA SER A 253 -7.14 20.33 22.34
C SER A 253 -8.27 19.77 23.20
N LEU A 254 -8.30 18.45 23.41
CA LEU A 254 -9.31 17.78 24.24
C LEU A 254 -9.09 18.07 25.72
N THR A 255 -7.85 18.12 26.19
CA THR A 255 -7.55 18.50 27.58
C THR A 255 -7.85 19.97 27.85
N ASP A 256 -7.60 20.86 26.88
CA ASP A 256 -7.95 22.29 26.98
C ASP A 256 -9.47 22.48 27.05
N ALA A 257 -10.24 21.57 26.43
CA ALA A 257 -11.70 21.51 26.55
C ALA A 257 -12.21 20.86 27.86
N GLY A 258 -11.30 20.47 28.77
CA GLY A 258 -11.63 20.05 30.14
C GLY A 258 -11.70 18.54 30.37
N LEU A 259 -11.35 17.70 29.39
CA LEU A 259 -11.17 16.27 29.64
C LEU A 259 -9.85 16.02 30.39
N ASP A 260 -9.82 15.00 31.24
CA ASP A 260 -8.54 14.45 31.67
C ASP A 260 -7.84 13.74 30.50
N VAL A 261 -6.53 13.53 30.63
CA VAL A 261 -5.70 13.01 29.54
C VAL A 261 -6.07 11.57 29.13
N GLU A 262 -6.53 10.75 30.07
CA GLU A 262 -6.92 9.37 29.80
C GLU A 262 -8.26 9.32 29.06
N ALA A 263 -9.24 10.12 29.48
CA ALA A 263 -10.50 10.32 28.79
C ALA A 263 -10.27 10.89 27.38
N ALA A 264 -9.38 11.87 27.22
CA ALA A 264 -9.00 12.42 25.93
C ALA A 264 -8.37 11.36 25.02
N ALA A 265 -7.44 10.54 25.52
CA ALA A 265 -6.88 9.41 24.76
C ALA A 265 -7.95 8.37 24.39
N GLY A 266 -8.92 8.15 25.29
CA GLY A 266 -10.08 7.30 25.06
C GLY A 266 -10.98 7.76 23.91
N GLN A 267 -10.90 9.03 23.49
CA GLN A 267 -11.68 9.57 22.36
C GLN A 267 -11.07 9.30 20.98
N LEU A 268 -9.81 8.82 20.91
CA LEU A 268 -9.06 8.71 19.65
C LEU A 268 -9.16 7.31 19.04
N GLU A 269 -9.41 7.22 17.74
CA GLU A 269 -9.06 6.07 16.90
C GLU A 269 -7.97 6.49 15.90
N PHE A 270 -7.04 5.60 15.58
CA PHE A 270 -5.95 5.89 14.66
C PHE A 270 -6.12 5.07 13.39
N ARG A 271 -6.17 5.75 12.23
CA ARG A 271 -6.32 5.09 10.94
C ARG A 271 -4.99 5.05 10.19
N LEU A 272 -4.59 3.87 9.69
CA LEU A 272 -3.32 3.66 9.00
C LEU A 272 -3.50 2.91 7.67
N ALA A 273 -2.64 3.18 6.70
CA ALA A 273 -2.57 2.44 5.45
C ALA A 273 -1.91 1.06 5.64
N ALA A 274 -2.53 0.01 5.14
CA ALA A 274 -1.92 -1.31 4.96
C ALA A 274 -1.53 -1.51 3.50
N THR A 275 -0.28 -1.88 3.21
CA THR A 275 0.23 -1.97 1.83
C THR A 275 0.55 -3.41 1.45
N ALA A 276 0.84 -3.66 0.17
CA ALA A 276 1.29 -4.96 -0.31
C ALA A 276 2.72 -5.32 0.17
N ASP A 277 3.45 -4.40 0.83
CA ASP A 277 4.64 -4.76 1.58
C ASP A 277 4.21 -5.34 2.94
N GLN A 278 4.22 -6.67 2.99
CA GLN A 278 3.75 -7.45 4.13
C GLN A 278 4.50 -7.09 5.41
N PHE A 279 5.84 -7.12 5.39
CA PHE A 279 6.64 -6.96 6.60
C PHE A 279 6.68 -5.51 7.07
N SER A 280 6.72 -4.55 6.13
CA SER A 280 6.64 -3.12 6.48
C SER A 280 5.28 -2.79 7.10
N THR A 281 4.17 -3.37 6.61
CA THR A 281 2.84 -3.20 7.23
C THR A 281 2.79 -3.77 8.65
N ILE A 282 3.33 -4.98 8.86
CA ILE A 282 3.40 -5.60 10.20
C ILE A 282 4.23 -4.73 11.15
N ALA A 283 5.43 -4.33 10.74
CA ALA A 283 6.32 -3.51 11.54
C ALA A 283 5.71 -2.13 11.84
N LYS A 284 5.00 -1.52 10.88
CA LYS A 284 4.33 -0.23 11.04
C LYS A 284 3.28 -0.24 12.15
N LEU A 285 2.41 -1.24 12.17
CA LEU A 285 1.36 -1.34 13.20
C LEU A 285 1.96 -1.59 14.59
N ARG A 286 3.02 -2.40 14.68
CA ARG A 286 3.78 -2.64 15.93
C ARG A 286 4.49 -1.36 16.40
N ALA A 287 5.16 -0.64 15.50
CA ALA A 287 5.87 0.60 15.78
C ALA A 287 4.91 1.70 16.24
N ALA A 288 3.75 1.85 15.59
CA ALA A 288 2.70 2.79 15.98
C ALA A 288 2.28 2.64 17.45
N ARG A 289 2.07 1.40 17.92
CA ARG A 289 1.73 1.14 19.34
C ARG A 289 2.85 1.57 20.28
N ARG A 290 4.11 1.29 19.94
CA ARG A 290 5.28 1.71 20.73
C ARG A 290 5.40 3.24 20.81
N LEU A 291 5.22 3.93 19.69
CA LEU A 291 5.27 5.38 19.62
C LEU A 291 4.18 5.99 20.51
N TRP A 292 2.95 5.51 20.39
CA TRP A 292 1.83 5.99 21.22
C TRP A 292 2.02 5.66 22.70
N ALA A 293 2.52 4.46 23.03
CA ALA A 293 2.82 4.09 24.41
C ALA A 293 3.86 5.03 25.03
N ARG A 294 4.85 5.49 24.25
CA ARG A 294 5.83 6.47 24.72
C ARG A 294 5.22 7.84 24.95
N VAL A 295 4.32 8.29 24.07
CA VAL A 295 3.53 9.52 24.30
C VAL A 295 2.71 9.40 25.59
N ALA A 296 2.00 8.29 25.77
CA ALA A 296 1.18 8.02 26.94
C ALA A 296 2.00 8.07 28.24
N GLU A 297 3.16 7.41 28.26
CA GLU A 297 4.08 7.42 29.39
C GLU A 297 4.51 8.84 29.78
N VAL A 298 4.91 9.67 28.79
CA VAL A 298 5.32 11.06 29.03
C VAL A 298 4.15 11.92 29.53
N CYS A 299 2.94 11.65 29.05
CA CYS A 299 1.72 12.33 29.46
C CYS A 299 1.14 11.80 30.79
N GLY A 300 1.73 10.76 31.39
CA GLY A 300 1.32 10.22 32.69
C GLY A 300 0.08 9.31 32.66
N PHE A 301 -0.24 8.69 31.51
CA PHE A 301 -1.31 7.71 31.39
C PHE A 301 -0.83 6.41 30.73
N SER A 302 -1.66 5.37 30.76
CA SER A 302 -1.37 4.12 30.07
C SER A 302 -2.61 3.60 29.36
N SER A 303 -2.69 3.85 28.05
CA SER A 303 -3.76 3.32 27.21
C SER A 303 -3.17 2.72 25.93
N PRO A 304 -3.68 1.58 25.47
CA PRO A 304 -3.32 1.08 24.15
C PRO A 304 -3.82 2.03 23.05
N MET A 305 -3.18 1.92 21.88
CA MET A 305 -3.62 2.58 20.64
C MET A 305 -4.69 1.73 19.97
N ARG A 306 -5.86 2.33 19.66
CA ARG A 306 -6.91 1.69 18.85
C ARG A 306 -6.62 1.92 17.36
N GLN A 307 -6.35 0.85 16.61
CA GLN A 307 -5.88 0.93 15.22
C GLN A 307 -6.92 0.43 14.21
N HIS A 308 -7.29 1.29 13.26
CA HIS A 308 -8.06 0.95 12.07
C HIS A 308 -7.11 0.90 10.85
N ALA A 309 -6.78 -0.30 10.38
CA ALA A 309 -5.97 -0.47 9.17
C ALA A 309 -6.86 -0.49 7.92
N VAL A 310 -6.51 0.29 6.90
CA VAL A 310 -7.21 0.33 5.61
C VAL A 310 -6.24 -0.04 4.51
N THR A 311 -6.59 -1.00 3.65
CA THR A 311 -5.72 -1.32 2.50
C THR A 311 -5.52 -0.09 1.64
N SER A 312 -4.27 0.20 1.28
CA SER A 312 -3.83 1.43 0.61
C SER A 312 -4.61 1.70 -0.68
N PRO A 313 -5.27 2.88 -0.81
CA PRO A 313 -5.81 3.34 -2.08
C PRO A 313 -4.72 3.54 -3.15
N SER A 314 -3.55 4.05 -2.74
CA SER A 314 -2.44 4.39 -3.63
C SER A 314 -1.85 3.20 -4.40
N MET A 315 -1.98 1.97 -3.89
CA MET A 315 -1.49 0.77 -4.57
C MET A 315 -2.48 0.18 -5.58
N LEU A 316 -3.74 0.64 -5.60
CA LEU A 316 -4.76 0.11 -6.49
C LEU A 316 -4.59 0.62 -7.92
N THR A 317 -4.75 -0.28 -8.88
CA THR A 317 -4.59 0.00 -10.31
C THR A 317 -5.93 -0.04 -11.03
N ARG A 318 -6.15 0.87 -11.99
CA ARG A 318 -7.30 0.82 -12.91
C ARG A 318 -7.09 -0.20 -14.02
N ARG A 319 -5.83 -0.44 -14.39
CA ARG A 319 -5.38 -1.46 -15.33
C ARG A 319 -5.17 -2.77 -14.58
N ASP A 320 -5.59 -3.87 -15.19
CA ASP A 320 -5.68 -5.20 -14.61
C ASP A 320 -6.16 -5.21 -13.15
N PRO A 321 -7.40 -4.73 -12.89
CA PRO A 321 -7.88 -4.50 -11.52
C PRO A 321 -8.00 -5.80 -10.71
N TRP A 322 -8.04 -6.97 -11.35
CA TRP A 322 -8.07 -8.26 -10.66
C TRP A 322 -6.82 -8.50 -9.82
N VAL A 323 -5.67 -7.96 -10.24
CA VAL A 323 -4.42 -8.01 -9.46
C VAL A 323 -4.57 -7.27 -8.13
N ASN A 324 -5.49 -6.29 -8.03
CA ASN A 324 -5.77 -5.63 -6.76
C ASN A 324 -6.28 -6.61 -5.70
N MET A 325 -6.97 -7.70 -6.06
CA MET A 325 -7.36 -8.74 -5.10
C MET A 325 -6.14 -9.35 -4.39
N LEU A 326 -5.03 -9.53 -5.12
CA LEU A 326 -3.78 -10.04 -4.56
C LEU A 326 -3.15 -9.00 -3.62
N ARG A 327 -3.10 -7.74 -4.06
CA ARG A 327 -2.56 -6.61 -3.27
C ARG A 327 -3.31 -6.46 -1.94
N THR A 328 -4.63 -6.44 -1.99
CA THR A 328 -5.47 -6.28 -0.80
C THR A 328 -5.44 -7.50 0.11
N THR A 329 -5.23 -8.70 -0.43
CA THR A 329 -5.05 -9.91 0.39
C THR A 329 -3.77 -9.83 1.22
N VAL A 330 -2.64 -9.48 0.60
CA VAL A 330 -1.37 -9.33 1.32
C VAL A 330 -1.43 -8.18 2.32
N ALA A 331 -2.06 -7.06 1.95
CA ALA A 331 -2.24 -5.94 2.87
C ALA A 331 -3.12 -6.31 4.08
N CYS A 332 -4.22 -7.03 3.86
CA CYS A 332 -5.09 -7.54 4.93
C CYS A 332 -4.34 -8.52 5.84
N PHE A 333 -3.53 -9.41 5.25
CA PHE A 333 -2.67 -10.32 6.01
C PHE A 333 -1.70 -9.53 6.90
N GLY A 334 -1.00 -8.55 6.34
CA GLY A 334 -0.06 -7.71 7.08
C GLY A 334 -0.75 -6.93 8.20
N ALA A 335 -1.96 -6.42 7.95
CA ALA A 335 -2.77 -5.72 8.95
C ALA A 335 -3.20 -6.63 10.10
N GLY A 336 -3.68 -7.85 9.78
CA GLY A 336 -4.08 -8.85 10.75
C GLY A 336 -2.92 -9.33 11.61
N VAL A 337 -1.79 -9.72 11.00
CA VAL A 337 -0.57 -10.14 11.72
C VAL A 337 0.03 -9.00 12.54
N GLY A 338 0.00 -7.78 12.02
CA GLY A 338 0.41 -6.58 12.73
C GLY A 338 -0.49 -6.24 13.92
N GLY A 339 -1.63 -6.93 14.09
CA GLY A 339 -2.51 -6.79 15.24
C GLY A 339 -3.40 -5.54 15.20
N ALA A 340 -3.84 -5.13 14.01
CA ALA A 340 -4.85 -4.06 13.89
C ALA A 340 -6.15 -4.44 14.62
N ASP A 341 -6.80 -3.47 15.23
CA ASP A 341 -8.07 -3.70 15.92
C ASP A 341 -9.22 -3.89 14.93
N ALA A 342 -9.23 -3.07 13.89
CA ALA A 342 -10.17 -3.12 12.78
C ALA A 342 -9.41 -3.09 11.45
N VAL A 343 -9.90 -3.85 10.47
CA VAL A 343 -9.31 -3.90 9.13
C VAL A 343 -10.39 -3.64 8.10
N THR A 344 -10.10 -2.77 7.14
CA THR A 344 -10.92 -2.55 5.94
C THR A 344 -10.13 -2.92 4.70
N VAL A 345 -10.66 -3.90 3.96
CA VAL A 345 -10.23 -4.21 2.60
C VAL A 345 -11.04 -3.38 1.61
N LEU A 346 -10.34 -2.58 0.80
CA LEU A 346 -10.97 -1.89 -0.32
C LEU A 346 -11.30 -2.89 -1.44
N PRO A 347 -12.48 -2.77 -2.07
CA PRO A 347 -12.81 -3.57 -3.24
C PRO A 347 -11.80 -3.40 -4.38
N PHE A 348 -11.56 -4.48 -5.14
CA PHE A 348 -10.52 -4.52 -6.19
C PHE A 348 -10.73 -3.48 -7.30
N ASP A 349 -11.95 -2.96 -7.44
CA ASP A 349 -12.38 -1.99 -8.45
C ASP A 349 -12.52 -0.56 -7.89
N ALA A 350 -12.14 -0.31 -6.63
CA ALA A 350 -12.29 0.99 -5.98
C ALA A 350 -11.50 2.12 -6.66
N ALA A 351 -10.44 1.80 -7.41
CA ALA A 351 -9.70 2.79 -8.21
C ALA A 351 -10.42 3.20 -9.52
N ILE A 352 -11.44 2.44 -9.94
CA ILE A 352 -12.17 2.65 -11.19
C ILE A 352 -13.44 3.46 -10.94
N GLY A 353 -14.19 3.13 -9.89
CA GLY A 353 -15.45 3.79 -9.56
C GLY A 353 -16.15 3.12 -8.38
N ARG A 354 -17.47 3.32 -8.27
CA ARG A 354 -18.27 2.77 -7.17
C ARG A 354 -18.24 1.24 -7.22
N PRO A 355 -17.78 0.56 -6.15
CA PRO A 355 -17.79 -0.90 -6.05
C PRO A 355 -19.21 -1.48 -6.22
N ASP A 356 -19.31 -2.70 -6.75
CA ASP A 356 -20.57 -3.44 -6.83
C ASP A 356 -20.67 -4.53 -5.75
N ALA A 357 -21.80 -5.22 -5.69
CA ALA A 357 -22.03 -6.29 -4.71
C ALA A 357 -21.04 -7.46 -4.86
N PHE A 358 -20.52 -7.70 -6.07
CA PHE A 358 -19.53 -8.76 -6.28
C PHE A 358 -18.17 -8.35 -5.70
N SER A 359 -17.69 -7.14 -5.98
CA SER A 359 -16.40 -6.68 -5.47
C SER A 359 -16.41 -6.42 -3.97
N ALA A 360 -17.53 -5.94 -3.41
CA ALA A 360 -17.75 -5.86 -1.96
C ALA A 360 -17.69 -7.25 -1.30
N ARG A 361 -18.34 -8.26 -1.91
CA ARG A 361 -18.25 -9.65 -1.44
C ARG A 361 -16.83 -10.19 -1.45
N ILE A 362 -16.07 -9.91 -2.50
CA ILE A 362 -14.66 -10.33 -2.55
C ILE A 362 -13.87 -9.69 -1.42
N ALA A 363 -14.05 -8.38 -1.19
CA ALA A 363 -13.38 -7.65 -0.13
C ALA A 363 -13.67 -8.28 1.26
N ARG A 364 -14.94 -8.53 1.61
CA ARG A 364 -15.27 -9.15 2.90
C ARG A 364 -14.79 -10.61 2.99
N ASN A 365 -14.89 -11.39 1.91
CA ASN A 365 -14.48 -12.80 1.92
C ASN A 365 -12.96 -12.97 2.08
N THR A 366 -12.15 -11.98 1.69
CA THR A 366 -10.72 -11.96 2.04
C THR A 366 -10.51 -12.10 3.55
N HIS A 367 -11.35 -11.45 4.38
CA HIS A 367 -11.29 -11.61 5.84
C HIS A 367 -11.69 -13.02 6.26
N ALA A 368 -12.80 -13.54 5.75
CA ALA A 368 -13.28 -14.89 6.09
C ALA A 368 -12.22 -15.97 5.80
N VAL A 369 -11.58 -15.93 4.63
CA VAL A 369 -10.52 -16.88 4.29
C VAL A 369 -9.30 -16.75 5.21
N LEU A 370 -8.89 -15.52 5.56
CA LEU A 370 -7.75 -15.31 6.44
C LEU A 370 -8.03 -15.71 7.90
N LEU A 371 -9.24 -15.43 8.40
CA LEU A 371 -9.64 -15.72 9.77
C LEU A 371 -10.05 -17.17 9.96
N GLU A 372 -10.92 -17.69 9.09
CA GLU A 372 -11.60 -18.97 9.30
C GLU A 372 -10.84 -20.16 8.69
N GLU A 373 -10.22 -19.98 7.53
CA GLU A 373 -9.49 -21.06 6.84
C GLU A 373 -8.00 -21.02 7.16
N SER A 374 -7.38 -19.85 7.06
CA SER A 374 -5.93 -19.68 7.28
C SER A 374 -5.57 -19.55 8.77
N LYS A 375 -6.56 -19.40 9.65
CA LYS A 375 -6.42 -19.26 11.11
C LYS A 375 -5.43 -18.16 11.53
N LEU A 376 -5.40 -17.06 10.78
CA LEU A 376 -4.39 -16.01 10.97
C LEU A 376 -4.50 -15.33 12.35
N ALA A 377 -5.69 -15.27 12.92
CA ALA A 377 -5.91 -14.74 14.25
C ALA A 377 -5.63 -15.76 15.38
N GLY A 378 -5.29 -17.03 15.08
CA GLY A 378 -5.16 -18.09 16.09
C GLY A 378 -4.03 -17.90 17.11
N VAL A 379 -3.10 -16.97 16.88
CA VAL A 379 -1.98 -16.65 17.77
C VAL A 379 -1.82 -15.14 17.86
N VAL A 380 -1.53 -14.64 19.06
CA VAL A 380 -1.22 -13.22 19.30
C VAL A 380 0.19 -12.90 18.79
N ASP A 381 0.32 -11.89 17.94
CA ASP A 381 1.59 -11.40 17.36
C ASP A 381 2.49 -12.56 16.89
N PRO A 382 2.08 -13.31 15.85
CA PRO A 382 2.83 -14.46 15.36
C PRO A 382 4.18 -14.07 14.74
N ALA A 383 4.38 -12.79 14.43
CA ALA A 383 5.67 -12.26 13.98
C ALA A 383 6.64 -11.96 15.14
N GLY A 384 6.17 -11.95 16.39
CA GLY A 384 6.98 -11.68 17.57
C GLY A 384 8.12 -12.70 17.71
N GLY A 385 9.34 -12.20 17.89
CA GLY A 385 10.57 -13.00 17.94
C GLY A 385 11.25 -13.23 16.58
N SER A 386 10.63 -12.82 15.46
CA SER A 386 11.33 -12.77 14.17
C SER A 386 12.39 -11.67 14.20
N TRP A 387 13.67 -12.02 14.08
CA TRP A 387 14.78 -11.07 14.11
C TRP A 387 14.60 -9.91 13.12
N TYR A 388 14.12 -10.22 11.92
CA TYR A 388 13.83 -9.22 10.90
C TYR A 388 12.68 -8.27 11.32
N VAL A 389 11.53 -8.81 11.75
CA VAL A 389 10.38 -7.98 12.09
C VAL A 389 10.65 -7.14 13.34
N GLU A 390 11.36 -7.68 14.33
CA GLU A 390 11.76 -6.90 15.51
C GLU A 390 12.67 -5.75 15.15
N LYS A 391 13.72 -6.00 14.35
CA LYS A 391 14.65 -4.96 13.92
C LYS A 391 13.97 -3.90 13.05
N LEU A 392 13.14 -4.32 12.09
CA LEU A 392 12.37 -3.40 11.24
C LEU A 392 11.39 -2.55 12.06
N THR A 393 10.73 -3.14 13.06
CA THR A 393 9.82 -2.42 13.96
C THR A 393 10.58 -1.35 14.76
N ASP A 394 11.77 -1.69 15.27
CA ASP A 394 12.60 -0.75 16.02
C ASP A 394 13.14 0.38 15.14
N ASP A 395 13.67 0.07 13.97
CA ASP A 395 14.18 1.08 13.02
C ASP A 395 13.07 2.02 12.55
N LEU A 396 11.90 1.47 12.24
CA LEU A 396 10.75 2.26 11.81
C LEU A 396 10.22 3.15 12.95
N ALA A 397 10.19 2.64 14.19
CA ALA A 397 9.84 3.46 15.35
C ALA A 397 10.82 4.63 15.55
N HIS A 398 12.13 4.41 15.40
CA HIS A 398 13.11 5.49 15.51
C HIS A 398 12.99 6.53 14.38
N ALA A 399 12.81 6.08 13.14
CA ALA A 399 12.59 6.96 12.00
C ALA A 399 11.31 7.80 12.17
N ALA A 400 10.21 7.17 12.57
CA ALA A 400 8.94 7.84 12.81
C ALA A 400 8.99 8.81 14.00
N TRP A 401 9.72 8.46 15.07
CA TRP A 401 9.92 9.36 16.20
C TRP A 401 10.71 10.61 15.81
N THR A 402 11.67 10.47 14.89
CA THR A 402 12.42 11.60 14.32
C THR A 402 11.50 12.51 13.51
N GLU A 403 10.64 11.97 12.65
CA GLU A 403 9.65 12.78 11.92
C GLU A 403 8.67 13.46 12.89
N PHE A 404 8.11 12.73 13.85
CA PHE A 404 7.20 13.26 14.87
C PHE A 404 7.84 14.42 15.64
N THR A 405 9.07 14.26 16.12
CA THR A 405 9.77 15.30 16.88
C THR A 405 10.20 16.48 16.01
N ALA A 406 10.47 16.27 14.72
CA ALA A 406 10.68 17.37 13.77
C ALA A 406 9.41 18.22 13.59
N ILE A 407 8.26 17.57 13.41
CA ILE A 407 6.95 18.24 13.32
C ILE A 407 6.66 19.04 14.60
N GLU A 408 6.85 18.44 15.77
CA GLU A 408 6.64 19.13 17.05
C GLU A 408 7.62 20.29 17.26
N GLY A 409 8.89 20.12 16.87
CA GLY A 409 9.91 21.18 16.92
C GLY A 409 9.61 22.37 15.99
N ALA A 410 8.85 22.16 14.92
CA ALA A 410 8.37 23.19 13.99
C ALA A 410 7.08 23.90 14.46
N GLY A 411 6.58 23.59 15.65
CA GLY A 411 5.34 24.17 16.21
C GLY A 411 4.11 23.27 16.09
N GLY A 412 4.30 21.99 15.75
CA GLY A 412 3.25 20.98 15.65
C GLY A 412 2.65 20.85 14.26
N LEU A 413 1.82 19.82 14.08
CA LEU A 413 1.30 19.40 12.77
C LEU A 413 0.49 20.49 12.06
N VAL A 414 -0.30 21.29 12.79
CA VAL A 414 -1.09 22.37 12.22
C VAL A 414 -0.19 23.45 11.57
N ALA A 415 0.93 23.77 12.21
CA ALA A 415 1.89 24.75 11.68
C ALA A 415 2.64 24.21 10.45
N GLU A 416 2.99 22.92 10.47
CA GLU A 416 3.61 22.21 9.34
C GLU A 416 2.69 22.17 8.11
N LEU A 417 1.39 21.89 8.30
CA LEU A 417 0.40 21.96 7.23
C LEU A 417 0.23 23.39 6.69
N ALA A 418 0.12 24.38 7.58
CA ALA A 418 -0.06 25.77 7.17
C ALA A 418 1.15 26.36 6.43
N SER A 419 2.37 25.94 6.80
CA SER A 419 3.61 26.37 6.14
C SER A 419 3.92 25.59 4.85
N GLY A 420 3.31 24.42 4.67
CA GLY A 420 3.59 23.51 3.55
C GLY A 420 4.92 22.75 3.67
N ALA A 421 5.62 22.84 4.80
CA ALA A 421 6.92 22.20 4.98
C ALA A 421 6.80 20.66 4.98
N LEU A 422 5.80 20.09 5.67
CA LEU A 422 5.49 18.66 5.60
C LEU A 422 5.10 18.24 4.18
N ALA A 423 4.28 19.03 3.47
CA ALA A 423 3.92 18.75 2.08
C ALA A 423 5.16 18.67 1.17
N GLY A 424 6.15 19.56 1.37
CA GLY A 424 7.44 19.50 0.69
C GLY A 424 8.21 18.20 0.96
N ARG A 425 8.31 17.77 2.23
CA ARG A 425 8.98 16.50 2.59
C ARG A 425 8.28 15.28 2.01
N LEU A 426 6.94 15.28 1.94
CA LEU A 426 6.16 14.21 1.31
C LEU A 426 6.37 14.18 -0.21
N ALA A 427 6.42 15.36 -0.85
CA ALA A 427 6.69 15.48 -2.28
C ALA A 427 8.10 14.98 -2.66
N GLU A 428 9.11 15.23 -1.84
CA GLU A 428 10.46 14.67 -2.05
C GLU A 428 10.47 13.14 -1.98
N THR A 429 9.70 12.55 -1.06
CA THR A 429 9.52 11.09 -0.99
C THR A 429 8.79 10.57 -2.22
N TRP A 430 7.73 11.26 -2.66
CA TRP A 430 7.00 10.94 -3.87
C TRP A 430 7.88 11.00 -5.12
N GLU A 431 8.77 11.98 -5.25
CA GLU A 431 9.70 12.08 -6.37
C GLU A 431 10.65 10.86 -6.42
N LYS A 432 11.22 10.47 -5.27
CA LYS A 432 12.06 9.27 -5.15
C LYS A 432 11.28 8.02 -5.56
N ARG A 433 10.03 7.91 -5.12
CA ARG A 433 9.14 6.78 -5.43
C ARG A 433 8.78 6.74 -6.91
N SER A 434 8.37 7.87 -7.46
CA SER A 434 8.04 8.05 -8.88
C SER A 434 9.21 7.65 -9.77
N LYS A 435 10.44 8.04 -9.41
CA LYS A 435 11.64 7.63 -10.14
C LYS A 435 11.89 6.12 -10.08
N ARG A 436 11.66 5.47 -8.93
CA ARG A 436 11.78 4.00 -8.79
C ARG A 436 10.71 3.25 -9.57
N ILE A 437 9.49 3.78 -9.63
CA ILE A 437 8.40 3.25 -10.45
C ILE A 437 8.72 3.43 -11.94
N ALA A 438 9.17 4.61 -12.36
CA ALA A 438 9.52 4.92 -13.73
C ALA A 438 10.68 4.04 -14.24
N THR A 439 11.69 3.81 -13.41
CA THR A 439 12.80 2.90 -13.71
C THR A 439 12.49 1.42 -13.47
N ARG A 440 11.25 1.09 -13.07
CA ARG A 440 10.76 -0.25 -12.75
C ARG A 440 11.56 -0.99 -11.67
N ARG A 441 12.26 -0.23 -10.81
CA ARG A 441 12.84 -0.75 -9.57
C ARG A 441 11.75 -1.14 -8.56
N ASP A 442 10.63 -0.42 -8.62
CA ASP A 442 9.39 -0.77 -7.91
C ASP A 442 8.33 -1.15 -8.97
N PRO A 443 8.33 -2.41 -9.42
CA PRO A 443 7.48 -2.83 -10.53
C PRO A 443 6.00 -2.92 -10.14
N LEU A 444 5.13 -2.64 -11.11
CA LEU A 444 3.68 -2.72 -10.98
C LEU A 444 3.14 -3.84 -11.88
N THR A 445 2.90 -5.01 -11.30
CA THR A 445 2.34 -6.18 -12.01
C THR A 445 1.01 -5.84 -12.68
N GLY A 446 0.88 -6.22 -13.95
CA GLY A 446 -0.28 -5.93 -14.80
C GLY A 446 -0.27 -4.52 -15.41
N VAL A 447 0.69 -3.67 -15.04
CA VAL A 447 0.78 -2.26 -15.48
C VAL A 447 2.14 -1.96 -16.10
N SER A 448 3.19 -1.83 -15.29
CA SER A 448 4.56 -1.56 -15.78
C SER A 448 5.31 -2.84 -16.13
N GLU A 449 4.86 -3.97 -15.59
CA GLU A 449 5.41 -5.31 -15.83
C GLU A 449 4.28 -6.26 -16.19
N PHE A 450 4.48 -7.01 -17.28
CA PHE A 450 3.52 -7.95 -17.86
C PHE A 450 2.13 -7.36 -18.15
N PRO A 451 2.03 -6.19 -18.82
CA PRO A 451 0.75 -5.59 -19.19
C PRO A 451 0.01 -6.41 -20.25
N ASN A 452 -1.33 -6.37 -20.23
CA ASN A 452 -2.17 -6.99 -21.24
C ASN A 452 -2.99 -5.93 -22.00
N LEU A 453 -2.61 -5.64 -23.24
CA LEU A 453 -3.32 -4.66 -24.08
C LEU A 453 -4.75 -5.09 -24.46
N ALA A 454 -5.03 -6.40 -24.41
CA ALA A 454 -6.31 -7.01 -24.75
C ALA A 454 -7.18 -7.28 -23.51
N GLU A 455 -6.80 -6.78 -22.34
CA GLU A 455 -7.62 -6.88 -21.13
C GLU A 455 -9.02 -6.30 -21.34
N LYS A 456 -10.04 -6.92 -20.75
CA LYS A 456 -11.40 -6.37 -20.75
C LYS A 456 -11.53 -5.36 -19.63
N SER A 457 -11.95 -4.14 -19.96
CA SER A 457 -12.19 -3.11 -18.94
C SER A 457 -13.35 -3.51 -18.03
N VAL A 458 -13.19 -3.21 -16.74
CA VAL A 458 -14.26 -3.31 -15.75
C VAL A 458 -14.99 -1.97 -15.73
N ALA A 459 -16.28 -1.97 -16.05
CA ALA A 459 -17.10 -0.76 -16.04
C ALA A 459 -17.69 -0.52 -14.65
N ARG A 460 -17.55 0.72 -14.16
CA ARG A 460 -18.13 1.19 -12.90
C ARG A 460 -18.73 2.57 -13.05
N THR A 461 -19.68 2.88 -12.19
CA THR A 461 -20.17 4.26 -12.03
C THR A 461 -19.01 5.11 -11.51
N PRO A 462 -18.60 6.18 -12.22
CA PRO A 462 -17.57 7.07 -11.73
C PRO A 462 -17.96 7.64 -10.37
N VAL A 463 -16.99 7.72 -9.46
CA VAL A 463 -17.14 8.47 -8.22
C VAL A 463 -16.43 9.79 -8.44
N GLU A 464 -17.13 10.90 -8.24
CA GLU A 464 -16.48 12.21 -8.25
C GLU A 464 -15.52 12.28 -7.08
N SER A 465 -14.24 12.43 -7.38
CA SER A 465 -13.27 12.87 -6.40
C SER A 465 -13.41 14.38 -6.26
N PRO A 466 -13.66 14.93 -5.07
CA PRO A 466 -13.64 16.37 -4.88
C PRO A 466 -12.29 16.92 -5.34
N VAL A 467 -12.32 18.09 -6.00
CA VAL A 467 -11.10 18.82 -6.36
C VAL A 467 -10.53 19.40 -5.07
N ASP A 468 -9.57 18.68 -4.51
CA ASP A 468 -8.88 19.02 -3.28
C ASP A 468 -7.70 19.97 -3.57
N SER A 469 -7.60 21.08 -2.82
CA SER A 469 -6.45 22.00 -2.87
C SER A 469 -5.38 21.71 -1.82
N GLY A 470 -5.55 20.65 -1.02
CA GLY A 470 -4.57 20.23 -0.01
C GLY A 470 -3.49 19.31 -0.57
N LEU A 471 -3.10 18.32 0.23
CA LEU A 471 -2.12 17.31 -0.14
C LEU A 471 -2.59 16.51 -1.37
N PRO A 472 -1.68 16.20 -2.32
CA PRO A 472 -2.04 15.43 -3.49
C PRO A 472 -2.43 13.99 -3.11
N ARG A 473 -3.19 13.33 -3.99
CA ARG A 473 -3.55 11.91 -3.84
C ARG A 473 -2.94 11.13 -4.99
N HIS A 474 -1.82 10.48 -4.74
CA HIS A 474 -1.09 9.72 -5.73
C HIS A 474 -1.50 8.25 -5.74
N ARG A 475 -1.69 7.70 -6.95
CA ARG A 475 -1.70 6.26 -7.18
C ARG A 475 -0.42 5.87 -7.88
N TYR A 476 0.23 4.79 -7.44
CA TYR A 476 1.53 4.37 -7.94
C TYR A 476 1.53 4.15 -9.46
N ALA A 477 0.40 3.72 -10.02
CA ALA A 477 0.25 3.45 -11.44
C ALA A 477 -0.12 4.67 -12.31
N GLU A 478 -0.39 5.85 -11.73
CA GLU A 478 -1.04 6.97 -12.45
C GLU A 478 -0.30 7.41 -13.73
N GLY A 479 1.04 7.42 -13.73
CA GLY A 479 1.84 7.76 -14.90
C GLY A 479 1.69 6.77 -16.06
N PHE A 480 1.71 5.47 -15.78
CA PHE A 480 1.51 4.43 -16.80
C PHE A 480 0.06 4.35 -17.26
N GLU A 481 -0.89 4.58 -16.35
CA GLU A 481 -2.31 4.63 -16.69
C GLU A 481 -2.62 5.78 -17.63
N ALA A 482 -2.05 6.97 -17.41
CA ALA A 482 -2.21 8.11 -18.31
C ALA A 482 -1.72 7.80 -19.74
N LEU A 483 -0.58 7.11 -19.87
CA LEU A 483 -0.11 6.60 -21.16
C LEU A 483 -1.11 5.62 -21.79
N ARG A 484 -1.61 4.65 -21.01
CA ARG A 484 -2.58 3.67 -21.51
C ARG A 484 -3.90 4.34 -21.91
N ASP A 485 -4.36 5.34 -21.17
CA ASP A 485 -5.57 6.13 -21.47
C ASP A 485 -5.40 6.87 -22.81
N ALA A 486 -4.24 7.51 -23.04
CA ALA A 486 -3.95 8.19 -24.30
C ALA A 486 -3.88 7.21 -25.49
N SER A 487 -3.30 6.02 -25.30
CA SER A 487 -3.31 4.97 -26.33
C SER A 487 -4.70 4.42 -26.63
N ASP A 488 -5.58 4.29 -25.62
CA ASP A 488 -6.96 3.87 -25.83
C ASP A 488 -7.77 4.94 -26.61
N ALA A 489 -7.54 6.23 -26.33
CA ALA A 489 -8.12 7.33 -27.12
C ALA A 489 -7.61 7.33 -28.57
N TYR A 490 -6.32 7.01 -28.77
CA TYR A 490 -5.76 6.83 -30.12
C TYR A 490 -6.44 5.66 -30.85
N LEU A 491 -6.58 4.50 -30.19
CA LEU A 491 -7.28 3.34 -30.75
C LEU A 491 -8.72 3.68 -31.15
N ALA A 492 -9.44 4.41 -30.30
CA ALA A 492 -10.82 4.81 -30.59
C ALA A 492 -10.94 5.74 -31.82
N SER A 493 -9.92 6.57 -32.09
CA SER A 493 -9.93 7.53 -33.19
C SER A 493 -9.33 7.00 -34.50
N HIS A 494 -8.39 6.04 -34.44
CA HIS A 494 -7.66 5.52 -35.61
C HIS A 494 -8.06 4.08 -35.98
N GLY A 495 -8.74 3.35 -35.09
CA GLY A 495 -9.13 1.95 -35.31
C GLY A 495 -8.03 0.93 -35.02
N GLU A 496 -6.81 1.38 -34.72
CA GLU A 496 -5.69 0.55 -34.30
C GLU A 496 -4.84 1.25 -33.21
N ARG A 497 -4.05 0.49 -32.46
CA ARG A 497 -3.14 1.04 -31.45
C ARG A 497 -1.91 1.66 -32.12
N PRO A 498 -1.21 2.59 -31.46
CA PRO A 498 0.14 2.98 -31.87
C PRO A 498 1.04 1.73 -31.88
N LYS A 499 1.81 1.54 -32.96
CA LYS A 499 2.62 0.33 -33.21
C LYS A 499 4.11 0.60 -33.18
N ILE A 500 4.85 -0.39 -32.69
CA ILE A 500 6.31 -0.48 -32.79
C ILE A 500 6.71 -1.87 -33.28
N PHE A 501 7.61 -1.93 -34.24
CA PHE A 501 8.08 -3.20 -34.80
C PHE A 501 9.30 -3.73 -34.04
N LEU A 502 9.27 -4.99 -33.61
CA LEU A 502 10.42 -5.64 -32.97
C LEU A 502 11.27 -6.33 -34.04
N ALA A 503 12.36 -5.69 -34.46
CA ALA A 503 13.28 -6.24 -35.43
C ALA A 503 14.22 -7.24 -34.76
N THR A 504 13.86 -8.53 -34.84
CA THR A 504 14.57 -9.64 -34.20
C THR A 504 15.80 -10.07 -34.98
N LEU A 505 16.99 -9.91 -34.40
CA LEU A 505 18.27 -10.24 -35.02
C LEU A 505 18.74 -11.65 -34.61
N GLY A 506 19.17 -12.43 -35.59
CA GLY A 506 19.66 -13.80 -35.36
C GLY A 506 18.56 -14.80 -34.98
N PRO A 507 18.92 -16.01 -34.50
CA PRO A 507 17.98 -17.08 -34.25
C PRO A 507 17.05 -16.78 -33.07
N VAL A 508 15.88 -17.43 -33.03
CA VAL A 508 14.85 -17.24 -31.98
C VAL A 508 15.40 -17.32 -30.56
N ALA A 509 16.26 -18.30 -30.29
CA ALA A 509 16.88 -18.47 -28.98
C ALA A 509 17.75 -17.27 -28.55
N ALA A 510 18.32 -16.52 -29.51
CA ALA A 510 19.18 -15.37 -29.24
C ALA A 510 18.38 -14.10 -28.96
N HIS A 511 17.29 -13.85 -29.68
CA HIS A 511 16.54 -12.58 -29.57
C HIS A 511 15.33 -12.62 -28.63
N THR A 512 14.80 -13.80 -28.27
CA THR A 512 13.55 -13.92 -27.50
C THR A 512 13.57 -13.12 -26.19
N ALA A 513 14.66 -13.15 -25.44
CA ALA A 513 14.77 -12.42 -24.18
C ALA A 513 14.69 -10.89 -24.37
N ARG A 514 15.35 -10.36 -25.40
CA ARG A 514 15.32 -8.91 -25.70
C ARG A 514 13.99 -8.48 -26.30
N ALA A 515 13.43 -9.27 -27.21
CA ALA A 515 12.11 -9.01 -27.78
C ALA A 515 11.02 -9.04 -26.69
N GLY A 516 11.09 -9.99 -25.76
CA GLY A 516 10.18 -10.06 -24.61
C GLY A 516 10.30 -8.84 -23.68
N PHE A 517 11.52 -8.41 -23.37
CA PHE A 517 11.77 -7.19 -22.60
C PHE A 517 11.20 -5.95 -23.31
N ALA A 518 11.48 -5.79 -24.60
CA ALA A 518 11.03 -4.65 -25.39
C ALA A 518 9.50 -4.63 -25.50
N ALA A 519 8.87 -5.77 -25.79
CA ALA A 519 7.42 -5.90 -25.83
C ALA A 519 6.78 -5.47 -24.50
N ASN A 520 7.26 -6.00 -23.38
CA ASN A 520 6.78 -5.66 -22.04
C ASN A 520 6.88 -4.15 -21.77
N LEU A 521 8.02 -3.53 -22.10
CA LEU A 521 8.23 -2.08 -21.96
C LEU A 521 7.21 -1.28 -22.78
N PHE A 522 7.09 -1.55 -24.08
CA PHE A 522 6.25 -0.75 -24.97
C PHE A 522 4.74 -0.93 -24.68
N GLN A 523 4.34 -2.15 -24.33
CA GLN A 523 2.96 -2.44 -23.96
C GLN A 523 2.55 -1.74 -22.65
N ALA A 524 3.49 -1.43 -21.75
CA ALA A 524 3.20 -0.66 -20.54
C ALA A 524 2.69 0.76 -20.87
N GLY A 525 3.13 1.33 -22.00
CA GLY A 525 2.61 2.60 -22.54
C GLY A 525 1.44 2.43 -23.51
N GLY A 526 0.88 1.23 -23.64
CA GLY A 526 -0.21 0.98 -24.59
C GLY A 526 0.23 0.87 -26.05
N ILE A 527 1.53 0.74 -26.34
CA ILE A 527 2.04 0.60 -27.71
C ILE A 527 2.04 -0.88 -28.09
N GLU A 528 1.42 -1.21 -29.21
CA GLU A 528 1.40 -2.56 -29.76
C GLU A 528 2.77 -2.93 -30.31
N ALA A 529 3.43 -3.89 -29.66
CA ALA A 529 4.70 -4.43 -30.12
C ALA A 529 4.47 -5.56 -31.14
N VAL A 530 4.73 -5.26 -32.42
CA VAL A 530 4.58 -6.21 -33.53
C VAL A 530 5.85 -7.03 -33.66
N ASN A 531 5.78 -8.32 -33.33
CA ASN A 531 6.90 -9.25 -33.43
C ASN A 531 6.73 -10.16 -34.67
N PRO A 532 7.63 -10.10 -35.67
CA PRO A 532 7.54 -10.94 -36.86
C PRO A 532 7.93 -12.41 -36.61
N GLY A 533 8.47 -12.74 -35.44
CA GLY A 533 9.11 -14.03 -35.20
C GLY A 533 10.38 -14.20 -36.04
N ALA A 534 10.72 -15.44 -36.37
CA ALA A 534 11.84 -15.72 -37.26
C ALA A 534 11.50 -15.30 -38.70
N THR A 535 12.26 -14.35 -39.25
CA THR A 535 12.14 -13.91 -40.64
C THR A 535 13.51 -13.54 -41.21
N ASP A 536 13.73 -13.86 -42.48
CA ASP A 536 14.91 -13.44 -43.24
C ASP A 536 14.68 -12.10 -43.99
N ASP A 537 13.44 -11.59 -44.00
CA ASP A 537 13.06 -10.30 -44.62
C ASP A 537 12.48 -9.34 -43.58
N LEU A 538 13.36 -8.79 -42.74
CA LEU A 538 12.99 -7.77 -41.75
C LEU A 538 12.41 -6.50 -42.40
N PRO A 539 12.94 -5.94 -43.51
CA PRO A 539 12.36 -4.76 -44.16
C PRO A 539 10.94 -5.01 -44.71
N GLY A 540 10.68 -6.19 -45.30
CA GLY A 540 9.34 -6.56 -45.76
C GLY A 540 8.36 -6.76 -44.63
N ALA A 541 8.79 -7.42 -43.55
CA ALA A 541 8.00 -7.57 -42.33
C ALA A 541 7.67 -6.21 -41.67
N PHE A 542 8.65 -5.29 -41.61
CA PHE A 542 8.44 -3.93 -41.11
C PHE A 542 7.39 -3.18 -41.94
N ARG A 543 7.51 -3.16 -43.27
CA ARG A 543 6.51 -2.55 -44.16
C ARG A 543 5.12 -3.14 -43.98
N SER A 544 5.03 -4.45 -43.81
CA SER A 544 3.75 -5.16 -43.63
C SER A 544 3.13 -4.93 -42.25
N SER A 545 3.93 -4.55 -41.24
CA SER A 545 3.45 -4.31 -39.87
C SER A 545 2.64 -3.01 -39.73
N GLY A 546 2.86 -2.04 -40.61
CA GLY A 546 2.30 -0.69 -40.49
C GLY A 546 2.94 0.17 -39.39
N ALA A 547 3.97 -0.33 -38.69
CA ALA A 547 4.70 0.46 -37.71
C ALA A 547 5.57 1.54 -38.39
N ARG A 548 5.73 2.69 -37.73
CA ARG A 548 6.62 3.79 -38.15
C ARG A 548 7.98 3.75 -37.46
N ILE A 549 8.03 3.10 -36.31
CA ILE A 549 9.18 3.00 -35.41
C ILE A 549 9.57 1.52 -35.27
N ALA A 550 10.86 1.24 -35.17
CA ALA A 550 11.38 -0.11 -34.96
C ALA A 550 12.30 -0.18 -33.74
N CYS A 551 12.36 -1.35 -33.09
CA CYS A 551 13.28 -1.66 -32.02
C CYS A 551 14.09 -2.91 -32.35
N LEU A 552 15.41 -2.76 -32.48
CA LEU A 552 16.33 -3.86 -32.72
C LEU A 552 16.45 -4.73 -31.46
N CYS A 553 16.24 -6.03 -31.62
CA CYS A 553 16.23 -7.01 -30.53
C CYS A 553 17.17 -8.18 -30.88
N GLY A 554 18.31 -8.28 -30.21
CA GLY A 554 19.32 -9.31 -30.46
C GLY A 554 20.34 -9.42 -29.32
N THR A 555 21.36 -10.25 -29.50
CA THR A 555 22.52 -10.30 -28.60
C THR A 555 23.48 -9.16 -28.90
N ASP A 556 24.39 -8.86 -27.97
CA ASP A 556 25.41 -7.83 -28.16
C ASP A 556 26.29 -8.12 -29.40
N ASP A 557 26.59 -9.40 -29.65
CA ASP A 557 27.30 -9.86 -30.86
C ASP A 557 26.48 -9.59 -32.13
N ALA A 558 25.18 -9.90 -32.12
CA ALA A 558 24.30 -9.64 -33.27
C ALA A 558 24.19 -8.14 -33.56
N TYR A 559 24.20 -7.28 -32.54
CA TYR A 559 24.23 -5.84 -32.74
C TYR A 559 25.53 -5.38 -33.40
N ALA A 560 26.68 -5.88 -32.93
CA ALA A 560 27.98 -5.56 -33.51
C ALA A 560 28.09 -5.94 -34.98
N GLU A 561 27.46 -7.05 -35.39
CA GLU A 561 27.49 -7.52 -36.77
C GLU A 561 26.47 -6.83 -37.68
N GLN A 562 25.24 -6.62 -37.21
CA GLN A 562 24.08 -6.40 -38.10
C GLN A 562 23.29 -5.12 -37.80
N ALA A 563 23.50 -4.44 -36.65
CA ALA A 563 22.59 -3.36 -36.23
C ALA A 563 22.52 -2.19 -37.22
N ALA A 564 23.67 -1.71 -37.72
CA ALA A 564 23.71 -0.56 -38.62
C ALA A 564 23.10 -0.86 -39.99
N GLU A 565 23.37 -2.05 -40.53
CA GLU A 565 22.80 -2.51 -41.80
C GLU A 565 21.28 -2.64 -41.70
N VAL A 566 20.78 -3.29 -40.64
CA VAL A 566 19.35 -3.50 -40.44
C VAL A 566 18.63 -2.17 -40.16
N ALA A 567 19.21 -1.29 -39.34
CA ALA A 567 18.64 0.04 -39.07
C ALA A 567 18.45 0.84 -40.37
N ALA A 568 19.47 0.86 -41.24
CA ALA A 568 19.38 1.53 -42.54
C ALA A 568 18.36 0.86 -43.47
N ALA A 569 18.30 -0.47 -43.50
CA ALA A 569 17.42 -1.23 -44.38
C ALA A 569 15.93 -1.15 -44.02
N LEU A 570 15.60 -0.96 -42.74
CA LEU A 570 14.22 -0.80 -42.27
C LEU A 570 13.57 0.49 -42.81
N GLY A 571 14.35 1.57 -42.90
CA GLY A 571 13.81 2.89 -43.29
C GLY A 571 12.76 3.43 -42.31
N ALA A 572 12.86 3.04 -41.04
CA ALA A 572 11.98 3.53 -39.98
C ALA A 572 12.23 5.02 -39.70
N GLU A 573 11.20 5.73 -39.22
CA GLU A 573 11.33 7.13 -38.83
C GLU A 573 12.15 7.31 -37.55
N HIS A 574 12.21 6.26 -36.74
CA HIS A 574 12.98 6.19 -35.51
C HIS A 574 13.36 4.74 -35.20
N VAL A 575 14.61 4.52 -34.80
CA VAL A 575 15.13 3.17 -34.49
C VAL A 575 15.68 3.14 -33.07
N LEU A 576 15.10 2.25 -32.26
CA LEU A 576 15.57 1.95 -30.92
C LEU A 576 16.39 0.66 -30.90
N LEU A 577 17.19 0.46 -29.86
CA LEU A 577 17.91 -0.79 -29.61
C LEU A 577 17.63 -1.30 -28.19
N ALA A 578 17.25 -2.57 -28.07
CA ALA A 578 17.02 -3.24 -26.78
C ALA A 578 18.34 -3.73 -26.18
N GLY A 579 19.05 -2.85 -25.48
CA GLY A 579 20.39 -3.08 -24.98
C GLY A 579 21.14 -1.77 -24.77
N LYS A 580 22.47 -1.83 -24.79
CA LYS A 580 23.33 -0.65 -24.73
C LYS A 580 24.34 -0.73 -25.87
N GLY A 581 24.47 0.35 -26.64
CA GLY A 581 25.46 0.44 -27.71
C GLY A 581 25.31 1.73 -28.50
N LYS A 582 26.24 1.96 -29.43
CA LYS A 582 26.14 3.05 -30.40
C LYS A 582 26.43 2.47 -31.78
N TYR A 583 25.43 2.55 -32.65
CA TYR A 583 25.48 2.01 -34.01
C TYR A 583 24.86 3.03 -34.95
N ASP A 584 25.38 3.11 -36.17
CA ASP A 584 24.85 4.05 -37.16
C ASP A 584 23.39 3.74 -37.46
N GLY A 585 22.54 4.77 -37.49
CA GLY A 585 21.11 4.62 -37.71
C GLY A 585 20.29 4.18 -36.49
N VAL A 586 20.90 3.96 -35.32
CA VAL A 586 20.18 3.75 -34.05
C VAL A 586 20.10 5.07 -33.28
N ASP A 587 18.89 5.51 -32.97
CA ASP A 587 18.65 6.81 -32.34
C ASP A 587 18.65 6.75 -30.81
N GLU A 588 18.14 5.65 -30.22
CA GLU A 588 17.92 5.53 -28.78
C GLU A 588 18.10 4.09 -28.28
N ASN A 589 18.51 3.93 -27.01
CA ASN A 589 18.68 2.63 -26.36
C ASN A 589 17.65 2.44 -25.24
N VAL A 590 17.02 1.27 -25.20
CA VAL A 590 16.16 0.83 -24.09
C VAL A 590 16.78 -0.36 -23.38
N PHE A 591 16.86 -0.31 -22.05
CA PHE A 591 17.53 -1.34 -21.25
C PHE A 591 16.90 -1.45 -19.86
N ALA A 592 17.15 -2.56 -19.16
CA ALA A 592 16.65 -2.75 -17.79
C ALA A 592 17.16 -1.62 -16.87
N GLY A 593 16.23 -0.90 -16.22
CA GLY A 593 16.53 0.26 -15.38
C GLY A 593 16.57 1.62 -16.10
N CYS A 594 16.30 1.69 -17.41
CA CYS A 594 15.99 2.97 -18.07
C CYS A 594 14.68 3.57 -17.51
N ASP A 595 14.51 4.88 -17.64
CA ASP A 595 13.25 5.55 -17.29
C ASP A 595 12.18 5.19 -18.32
N ALA A 596 11.33 4.21 -17.97
CA ALA A 596 10.32 3.71 -18.88
C ALA A 596 9.24 4.76 -19.19
N LEU A 597 8.90 5.62 -18.23
CA LEU A 597 7.90 6.67 -18.46
C LEU A 597 8.43 7.70 -19.46
N ASP A 598 9.67 8.14 -19.31
CA ASP A 598 10.30 9.08 -20.24
C ASP A 598 10.36 8.52 -21.67
N VAL A 599 10.86 7.28 -21.81
CA VAL A 599 10.89 6.57 -23.11
C VAL A 599 9.50 6.50 -23.74
N LEU A 600 8.48 6.05 -22.99
CA LEU A 600 7.13 5.87 -23.51
C LEU A 600 6.47 7.20 -23.88
N ASN A 601 6.71 8.26 -23.10
CA ASN A 601 6.26 9.60 -23.40
C ASN A 601 6.90 10.14 -24.68
N GLY A 602 8.21 9.93 -24.86
CA GLY A 602 8.92 10.28 -26.09
C GLY A 602 8.36 9.55 -27.31
N LEU A 603 8.04 8.26 -27.17
CA LEU A 603 7.44 7.45 -28.23
C LEU A 603 6.02 7.89 -28.57
N HIS A 604 5.18 8.19 -27.58
CA HIS A 604 3.84 8.75 -27.80
C HIS A 604 3.88 10.01 -28.64
N ALA A 605 4.79 10.95 -28.32
CA ALA A 605 4.96 12.17 -29.08
C ALA A 605 5.35 11.91 -30.55
N LYS A 606 6.26 10.95 -30.81
CA LYS A 606 6.67 10.58 -32.18
C LYS A 606 5.56 9.88 -32.98
N LEU A 607 4.77 9.05 -32.30
CA LEU A 607 3.65 8.32 -32.89
C LEU A 607 2.39 9.18 -33.06
N GLY A 608 2.39 10.41 -32.54
CA GLY A 608 1.26 11.34 -32.64
C GLY A 608 0.12 11.03 -31.67
N VAL A 609 0.42 10.37 -30.55
CA VAL A 609 -0.55 10.11 -29.48
C VAL A 609 -0.67 11.37 -28.63
N THR A 610 -1.82 12.04 -28.71
CA THR A 610 -2.13 13.23 -27.90
C THR A 610 -2.63 12.80 -26.51
N ARG A 611 -2.14 13.49 -25.47
CA ARG A 611 -2.58 13.30 -24.09
C ARG A 611 -3.91 13.96 -23.79
#